data_AF-A0A6G7C1J3-F1
#
_entry.id   AF-A0A6G7C1J3-F1
#
_cell.length_a   1.000
_cell.length_b   1.000
_cell.length_c   1.000
_cell.angle_alpha   90.00
_cell.angle_beta   90.00
_cell.angle_gamma   90.00
#
_symmetry.space_group_name_H-M   'P 1'
#
loop_
_entity.id
_entity.type
_entity.pdbx_description
1 polymer ?
#
loop_
_entity_poly.entity_id
_entity_poly.type
_entity_poly.pdbx_seq_one_letter_code
_entity_poly.pdbx_strand_id
1 'polypeptide(L)'
;MKKQSFKLLFILAAVFFISSSFITSSKGLFSTDVESKVVKDTDADGIIDQYDKCPDTPAGVPVNPEGCPIFGDPTDEDLDGDGVPNEFDACPGTPLNTQVNSFGCPL
;
A
#
# COMPACT_ATOMS: atom_id res chain seq x y z
N MET A 1 54.74 -11.79 50.35
CA MET A 1 54.60 -10.52 49.61
C MET A 1 53.77 -10.76 48.36
N LYS A 2 52.62 -10.08 48.28
CA LYS A 2 51.49 -10.30 47.36
C LYS A 2 51.75 -9.66 45.99
N LYS A 3 52.12 -10.38 44.93
CA LYS A 3 52.24 -9.79 43.56
C LYS A 3 51.90 -10.71 42.37
N GLN A 4 51.20 -11.84 42.56
CA GLN A 4 50.83 -12.76 41.47
C GLN A 4 49.31 -12.84 41.18
N SER A 5 48.46 -12.20 41.97
CA SER A 5 46.99 -12.38 41.89
C SER A 5 46.22 -11.25 41.20
N PHE A 6 46.90 -10.32 40.49
CA PHE A 6 46.23 -9.18 39.83
C PHE A 6 46.30 -9.23 38.30
N LYS A 7 47.19 -10.02 37.70
CA LYS A 7 47.28 -10.16 36.23
C LYS A 7 46.18 -11.04 35.64
N LEU A 8 45.68 -12.03 36.38
CA LEU A 8 44.63 -12.93 35.89
C LEU A 8 43.24 -12.25 35.85
N LEU A 9 43.01 -11.23 36.69
CA LEU A 9 41.75 -10.49 36.72
C LEU A 9 41.63 -9.45 35.58
N PHE A 10 42.76 -8.93 35.08
CA PHE A 10 42.75 -7.97 33.96
C PHE A 10 42.58 -8.63 32.58
N ILE A 11 43.02 -9.88 32.42
CA ILE A 11 42.88 -10.57 31.12
C ILE A 11 41.42 -10.98 30.90
N LEU A 12 40.68 -11.40 31.94
CA LEU A 12 39.25 -11.73 31.82
C LEU A 12 38.36 -10.53 31.44
N ALA A 13 38.72 -9.32 31.84
CA ALA A 13 37.99 -8.11 31.46
C ALA A 13 38.25 -7.69 29.99
N ALA A 14 39.44 -7.97 29.45
CA ALA A 14 39.79 -7.59 28.09
C ALA A 14 39.14 -8.49 27.03
N VAL A 15 38.83 -9.76 27.33
CA VAL A 15 38.14 -10.66 26.38
C VAL A 15 36.63 -10.38 26.29
N PHE A 16 36.03 -9.77 27.33
CA PHE A 16 34.62 -9.37 27.32
C PHE A 16 34.37 -7.98 26.71
N PHE A 17 35.40 -7.13 26.64
CA PHE A 17 35.32 -5.83 25.98
C PHE A 17 35.59 -5.91 24.46
N ILE A 18 36.36 -6.89 23.98
CA ILE A 18 36.50 -7.14 22.53
C ILE A 18 35.31 -7.87 21.92
N SER A 19 34.39 -8.45 22.72
CA SER A 19 33.14 -9.04 22.22
C SER A 19 31.98 -8.05 22.12
N SER A 20 32.14 -6.80 22.56
CA SER A 20 31.04 -5.82 22.61
C SER A 20 31.12 -4.76 21.50
N SER A 21 32.09 -4.82 20.58
CA SER A 21 32.25 -3.78 19.54
C SER A 21 32.44 -4.29 18.11
N PHE A 22 32.45 -5.60 17.84
CA PHE A 22 32.69 -6.12 16.48
C PHE A 22 31.93 -7.43 16.19
N ILE A 23 30.60 -7.43 16.27
CA ILE A 23 29.75 -8.10 15.27
C ILE A 23 28.56 -7.18 15.04
N THR A 24 28.80 -6.17 14.21
CA THR A 24 27.75 -5.41 13.54
C THR A 24 26.80 -6.40 12.89
N SER A 25 25.59 -6.50 13.45
CA SER A 25 24.33 -6.57 12.73
C SER A 25 24.48 -7.01 11.28
N SER A 26 24.36 -8.31 11.00
CA SER A 26 24.03 -8.80 9.67
C SER A 26 22.61 -8.37 9.31
N LYS A 27 22.43 -7.07 9.09
CA LYS A 27 21.51 -6.53 8.08
C LYS A 27 22.24 -6.63 6.74
N GLY A 28 22.51 -7.86 6.31
CA GLY A 28 22.64 -8.17 4.89
C GLY A 28 21.28 -8.78 4.54
N LEU A 29 20.46 -8.16 3.71
CA LEU A 29 20.77 -7.82 2.33
C LEU A 29 19.66 -6.88 1.83
N PHE A 30 19.89 -5.56 1.69
CA PHE A 30 19.35 -4.76 0.57
C PHE A 30 19.81 -3.29 0.67
N SER A 31 20.73 -2.96 -0.24
CA SER A 31 21.11 -1.69 -0.86
C SER A 31 20.91 -0.34 -0.14
N THR A 32 22.06 0.34 0.02
CA THR A 32 22.34 1.74 -0.35
C THR A 32 21.23 2.78 -0.17
N ASP A 33 21.46 3.71 0.77
CA ASP A 33 21.20 5.16 0.80
C ASP A 33 20.50 5.86 -0.40
N VAL A 34 19.44 5.27 -0.91
CA VAL A 34 18.31 5.99 -1.49
C VAL A 34 17.41 6.30 -0.31
N GLU A 35 17.26 7.57 0.04
CA GLU A 35 16.08 8.05 0.77
C GLU A 35 14.88 7.66 -0.12
N SER A 36 14.41 6.42 0.01
CA SER A 36 13.19 5.96 -0.60
C SER A 36 12.12 6.77 0.11
N LYS A 37 11.74 7.89 -0.51
CA LYS A 37 10.46 8.52 -0.23
C LYS A 37 9.45 7.40 -0.42
N VAL A 38 9.01 6.80 0.69
CA VAL A 38 7.96 5.80 0.67
C VAL A 38 6.75 6.53 0.12
N VAL A 39 6.47 6.26 -1.15
CA VAL A 39 5.34 6.86 -1.81
C VAL A 39 4.12 6.13 -1.28
N LYS A 40 3.25 6.88 -0.61
CA LYS A 40 2.06 6.35 0.02
C LYS A 40 0.97 6.16 -1.04
N ASP A 41 0.32 5.01 -0.97
CA ASP A 41 -0.82 4.58 -1.76
C ASP A 41 -1.74 3.91 -0.72
N THR A 42 -2.83 4.58 -0.36
CA THR A 42 -3.64 4.27 0.82
C THR A 42 -4.65 3.17 0.56
N ASP A 43 -5.26 3.17 -0.62
CA ASP A 43 -6.27 2.21 -1.05
C ASP A 43 -5.68 1.08 -1.91
N ALA A 44 -4.40 1.19 -2.29
CA ALA A 44 -3.63 0.18 -3.01
C ALA A 44 -4.21 -0.14 -4.40
N ASP A 45 -4.77 0.87 -5.07
CA ASP A 45 -5.31 0.77 -6.42
C ASP A 45 -4.22 0.88 -7.52
N GLY A 46 -2.99 1.23 -7.12
CA GLY A 46 -1.83 1.40 -7.98
C GLY A 46 -1.52 2.85 -8.35
N ILE A 47 -2.30 3.81 -7.86
CA ILE A 47 -2.11 5.25 -7.96
C ILE A 47 -1.79 5.79 -6.57
N ILE A 48 -0.75 6.59 -6.49
CA ILE A 48 -0.24 7.07 -5.21
C ILE A 48 -1.08 8.24 -4.68
N ASP A 49 -1.21 8.38 -3.35
CA ASP A 49 -2.05 9.39 -2.67
C ASP A 49 -1.92 10.81 -3.25
N GLN A 50 -0.71 11.18 -3.72
CA GLN A 50 -0.45 12.51 -4.27
C GLN A 50 -1.05 12.75 -5.67
N TYR A 51 -1.43 11.68 -6.38
CA TYR A 51 -1.99 11.68 -7.73
C TYR A 51 -3.37 11.00 -7.80
N ASP A 52 -3.81 10.40 -6.71
CA ASP A 52 -5.09 9.75 -6.60
C ASP A 52 -6.20 10.76 -6.25
N LYS A 53 -7.16 10.89 -7.16
CA LYS A 53 -8.34 11.73 -7.00
C LYS A 53 -9.51 11.00 -6.31
N CYS A 54 -9.46 9.68 -6.24
CA CYS A 54 -10.47 8.82 -5.67
C CYS A 54 -9.82 7.95 -4.56
N PRO A 55 -9.51 8.54 -3.39
CA PRO A 55 -8.64 7.97 -2.33
C PRO A 55 -9.18 6.72 -1.61
N ASP A 56 -10.31 6.19 -2.10
CA ASP A 56 -11.06 5.09 -1.53
C ASP A 56 -11.49 4.10 -2.64
N THR A 57 -10.68 3.97 -3.71
CA THR A 57 -11.00 3.05 -4.79
C THR A 57 -10.92 1.60 -4.29
N PRO A 58 -11.99 0.79 -4.46
CA PRO A 58 -11.98 -0.57 -3.95
C PRO A 58 -10.89 -1.43 -4.61
N ALA A 59 -10.21 -2.23 -3.80
CA ALA A 59 -9.15 -3.12 -4.28
C ALA A 59 -9.63 -4.02 -5.44
N GLY A 60 -8.86 -4.04 -6.53
CA GLY A 60 -9.17 -4.82 -7.73
C GLY A 60 -10.14 -4.15 -8.70
N VAL A 61 -10.65 -2.96 -8.39
CA VAL A 61 -11.36 -2.12 -9.37
C VAL A 61 -10.34 -1.55 -10.35
N PRO A 62 -10.56 -1.71 -11.67
CA PRO A 62 -9.68 -1.08 -12.63
C PRO A 62 -9.82 0.44 -12.55
N VAL A 63 -8.70 1.13 -12.37
CA VAL A 63 -8.65 2.59 -12.26
C VAL A 63 -8.08 3.25 -13.50
N ASN A 64 -8.52 4.47 -13.73
CA ASN A 64 -7.93 5.36 -14.73
C ASN A 64 -6.60 5.95 -14.19
N PRO A 65 -5.84 6.71 -15.01
CA PRO A 65 -4.60 7.33 -14.54
C PRO A 65 -4.73 8.35 -13.41
N GLU A 66 -5.96 8.68 -13.00
CA GLU A 66 -6.28 9.61 -11.92
C GLU A 66 -6.67 8.89 -10.62
N GLY A 67 -6.60 7.55 -10.58
CA GLY A 67 -6.98 6.75 -9.41
C GLY A 67 -8.48 6.48 -9.30
N CYS A 68 -9.29 6.89 -10.28
CA CYS A 68 -10.74 6.70 -10.21
C CYS A 68 -11.19 5.46 -10.98
N PRO A 69 -12.23 4.74 -10.50
CA PRO A 69 -12.82 3.62 -11.21
C PRO A 69 -13.14 3.95 -12.68
N ILE A 70 -12.81 3.05 -13.60
CA ILE A 70 -13.18 3.22 -15.02
C ILE A 70 -14.67 2.91 -15.31
N PHE A 71 -15.40 2.45 -14.28
CA PHE A 71 -16.83 2.18 -14.30
C PHE A 71 -17.42 2.81 -13.03
N GLY A 72 -18.21 3.87 -13.19
CA GLY A 72 -18.86 4.60 -12.10
C GLY A 72 -18.05 5.80 -11.59
N ASP A 73 -18.69 6.97 -11.55
CA ASP A 73 -18.30 8.05 -10.66
C ASP A 73 -18.90 7.73 -9.27
N PRO A 74 -18.17 7.80 -8.15
CA PRO A 74 -18.77 7.68 -6.83
C PRO A 74 -19.86 8.72 -6.53
N THR A 75 -19.97 9.82 -7.29
CA THR A 75 -21.10 10.76 -7.18
C THR A 75 -22.33 10.37 -7.99
N ASP A 76 -22.16 9.45 -8.96
CA ASP A 76 -23.24 8.98 -9.82
C ASP A 76 -23.79 7.71 -9.20
N GLU A 77 -24.81 7.86 -8.35
CA GLU A 77 -25.54 6.70 -7.86
C GLU A 77 -26.11 5.94 -9.06
N ASP A 78 -25.65 4.72 -9.27
CA ASP A 78 -26.18 3.75 -10.23
C ASP A 78 -26.69 2.56 -9.40
N LEU A 79 -27.99 2.59 -9.03
CA LEU A 79 -28.59 1.68 -8.04
C LEU A 79 -28.65 0.24 -8.53
N ASP A 80 -28.74 0.02 -9.84
CA ASP A 80 -28.81 -1.32 -10.42
C ASP A 80 -27.51 -1.77 -11.10
N GLY A 81 -26.55 -0.86 -11.26
CA GLY A 81 -25.21 -1.14 -11.73
C GLY A 81 -25.17 -1.52 -13.21
N ASP A 82 -26.13 -1.03 -14.00
CA ASP A 82 -26.22 -1.30 -15.43
C ASP A 82 -25.35 -0.38 -16.30
N GLY A 83 -24.71 0.61 -15.68
CA GLY A 83 -23.83 1.60 -16.32
C GLY A 83 -24.53 2.91 -16.68
N VAL A 84 -25.78 3.12 -16.27
CA VAL A 84 -26.53 4.36 -16.43
C VAL A 84 -26.85 4.95 -15.05
N PRO A 85 -26.40 6.18 -14.72
CA PRO A 85 -26.72 6.80 -13.43
C PRO A 85 -28.23 6.92 -13.20
N ASN A 86 -28.68 6.81 -11.96
CA ASN A 86 -30.10 6.87 -11.55
C ASN A 86 -30.86 8.06 -12.12
N GLU A 87 -30.21 9.22 -12.24
CA GLU A 87 -30.83 10.42 -12.77
C GLU A 87 -31.13 10.33 -14.28
N PHE A 88 -30.48 9.40 -14.97
CA PHE A 88 -30.62 9.12 -16.39
C PHE A 88 -31.21 7.73 -16.69
N ASP A 89 -31.43 6.91 -15.66
CA ASP A 89 -31.99 5.58 -15.77
C ASP A 89 -33.53 5.62 -15.80
N ALA A 90 -34.09 5.19 -16.94
CA ALA A 90 -35.52 5.07 -17.17
C ALA A 90 -36.08 3.71 -16.75
N CYS A 91 -35.22 2.73 -16.49
CA CYS A 91 -35.55 1.36 -16.15
C CYS A 91 -34.87 0.92 -14.83
N PRO A 92 -35.24 1.53 -13.69
CA PRO A 92 -34.66 1.21 -12.40
C PRO A 92 -34.85 -0.26 -12.06
N GLY A 93 -33.76 -1.02 -12.03
CA GLY A 93 -33.74 -2.44 -11.74
C GLY A 93 -33.38 -3.32 -12.92
N THR A 94 -32.62 -2.82 -13.89
CA THR A 94 -32.04 -3.63 -14.94
C THR A 94 -31.12 -4.70 -14.34
N PRO A 95 -31.30 -5.99 -14.67
CA PRO A 95 -30.44 -7.04 -14.15
C PRO A 95 -28.98 -6.82 -14.54
N LEU A 96 -28.05 -7.04 -13.60
CA LEU A 96 -26.61 -6.98 -13.87
C LEU A 96 -26.20 -7.79 -15.11
N ASN A 97 -25.31 -7.22 -15.93
CA ASN A 97 -24.85 -7.76 -17.21
C ASN A 97 -25.93 -7.83 -18.31
N THR A 98 -27.09 -7.22 -18.11
CA THR A 98 -28.02 -6.95 -19.21
C THR A 98 -27.41 -5.91 -20.12
N GLN A 99 -27.51 -6.14 -21.42
CA GLN A 99 -27.14 -5.11 -22.37
C GLN A 99 -28.26 -4.06 -22.40
N VAL A 100 -27.91 -2.83 -22.01
CA VAL A 100 -28.85 -1.72 -21.93
C VAL A 100 -28.66 -0.72 -23.05
N ASN A 101 -29.73 -0.01 -23.37
CA ASN A 101 -29.70 1.17 -24.21
C ASN A 101 -29.26 2.41 -23.41
N SER A 102 -29.23 3.58 -24.06
CA SER A 102 -28.78 4.84 -23.45
C SER A 102 -29.68 5.38 -22.33
N PHE A 103 -30.80 4.72 -22.03
CA PHE A 103 -31.75 5.08 -20.99
C PHE A 103 -31.78 4.04 -19.86
N GLY A 104 -30.78 3.16 -19.76
CA GLY A 104 -30.74 2.09 -18.75
C GLY A 104 -31.72 0.95 -19.03
N CYS A 105 -32.36 0.92 -20.20
CA CYS A 105 -33.38 -0.10 -20.49
C CYS A 105 -32.83 -1.27 -21.32
N PRO A 106 -33.26 -2.52 -21.05
CA PRO A 106 -32.83 -3.70 -21.80
C PRO A 106 -33.04 -3.59 -23.32
N LEU A 107 -32.09 -4.12 -24.10
CA LEU A 107 -32.20 -4.29 -25.57
C LEU A 107 -33.09 -5.46 -25.98
#